data_AF-A0A8J7M7N6-F1
#
_entry.id   AF-A0A8J7M7N6-F1
#
_cell.length_a   1.000
_cell.length_b   1.000
_cell.length_c   1.000
_cell.angle_alpha   90.00
_cell.angle_beta   90.00
_cell.angle_gamma   90.00
#
_symmetry.space_group_name_H-M   'P 1'
#
loop_
_entity.id
_entity.type
_entity.pdbx_description
1 polymer ?
#
loop_
_entity_poly.entity_id
_entity_poly.type
_entity_poly.pdbx_seq_one_letter_code
_entity_poly.pdbx_strand_id
1 'polypeptide(L)'
;MSPIVRALRPARAIALVLSLGLAGCATDIRFGNDFDETAVTGFEVGKTTRADVIRVLGMPRGRGETYVPRYAARRDMMFYELVTTDTQAVDLKFLLILLDGDRYDGHFWFASSQLVDEGGV
;
A
#
# COMPACT_ATOMS: atom_id res chain seq x y z
N MET A 1 0.37 7.06 68.05
CA MET A 1 0.21 8.08 66.99
C MET A 1 1.55 8.21 66.27
N SER A 2 1.68 7.63 65.07
CA SER A 2 2.90 7.72 64.27
C SER A 2 2.55 7.61 62.78
N PRO A 3 3.28 8.28 61.87
CA PRO A 3 2.73 8.84 60.63
C PRO A 3 3.36 8.16 59.39
N ILE A 4 2.62 7.33 58.66
CA ILE A 4 3.19 6.69 57.45
C ILE A 4 2.15 6.57 56.31
N VAL A 5 1.26 7.56 56.14
CA VAL A 5 0.28 7.52 55.04
C VAL A 5 0.17 8.88 54.34
N ARG A 6 1.27 9.39 53.75
CA ARG A 6 1.14 10.56 52.87
C ARG A 6 2.19 10.75 51.76
N ALA A 7 3.00 9.75 51.42
CA ALA A 7 4.04 9.90 50.40
C ALA A 7 3.88 8.99 49.16
N LEU A 8 2.95 8.03 49.15
CA LEU A 8 2.86 7.02 48.07
C LEU A 8 1.94 7.38 46.88
N ARG A 9 1.28 8.54 46.88
CA ARG A 9 0.31 8.94 45.84
C ARG A 9 0.87 9.64 44.59
N PRO A 10 1.98 10.42 44.62
CA PRO A 10 2.41 11.14 43.41
C PRO A 10 3.12 10.24 42.39
N ALA A 11 3.82 9.19 42.85
CA ALA A 11 4.59 8.31 41.96
C ALA A 11 3.72 7.53 40.95
N ARG A 12 2.51 7.10 41.37
CA ARG A 12 1.55 6.43 40.47
C ARG A 12 0.90 7.38 39.46
N ALA A 13 0.63 8.62 39.86
CA ALA A 13 0.08 9.64 38.96
C ALA A 13 1.10 10.09 37.91
N ILE A 14 2.38 10.22 38.30
CA ILE A 14 3.48 10.54 37.39
C ILE A 14 3.69 9.43 36.37
N ALA A 15 3.66 8.16 36.79
CA ALA A 15 3.79 7.02 35.87
C ALA A 15 2.64 6.97 34.83
N LEU A 16 1.41 7.31 35.24
CA LEU A 16 0.25 7.34 34.34
C LEU A 16 0.36 8.47 33.30
N VAL A 17 0.77 9.67 33.73
CA VAL A 17 0.99 10.82 32.83
C VAL A 17 2.15 10.56 31.87
N LEU A 18 3.22 9.90 32.33
CA LEU A 18 4.34 9.50 31.48
C LEU A 18 3.91 8.50 30.39
N SER A 19 3.04 7.54 30.71
CA SER A 19 2.53 6.58 29.71
C SER A 19 1.61 7.20 28.65
N LEU A 20 0.92 8.31 28.94
CA LEU A 20 0.13 9.04 27.93
C LEU A 20 1.00 9.88 26.97
N GLY A 21 2.22 10.27 27.39
CA GLY A 21 3.14 11.06 26.55
C GLY A 21 3.87 10.27 25.46
N LEU A 22 3.89 8.94 25.53
CA LEU A 22 4.57 8.06 24.56
C LEU A 22 3.66 7.52 23.45
N ALA A 23 2.38 7.92 23.39
CA ALA A 23 1.57 7.73 22.18
C ALA A 23 2.00 8.75 21.10
N GLY A 24 3.29 8.68 20.72
CA GLY A 24 3.90 9.53 19.71
C GLY A 24 3.31 9.25 18.32
N CYS A 25 3.10 10.35 17.59
CA CYS A 25 2.58 10.38 16.24
C CYS A 25 3.36 9.46 15.30
N ALA A 26 2.74 8.38 14.82
CA ALA A 26 3.17 7.76 13.58
C ALA A 26 2.83 8.75 12.46
N THR A 27 3.82 9.53 12.01
CA THR A 27 3.67 10.54 10.96
C THR A 27 3.76 9.94 9.56
N ASP A 28 4.30 8.73 9.45
CA ASP A 28 4.41 8.01 8.18
C ASP A 28 3.37 6.89 8.13
N ILE A 29 2.43 6.98 7.19
CA ILE A 29 1.44 5.92 6.96
C ILE A 29 1.86 5.18 5.69
N ARG A 30 2.01 3.87 5.82
CA ARG A 30 2.21 2.96 4.70
C ARG A 30 1.04 1.99 4.61
N PHE A 31 0.47 1.87 3.43
CA PHE A 31 -0.68 1.02 3.18
C PHE A 31 -0.53 0.28 1.85
N GLY A 32 -0.67 -1.04 1.89
CA GLY A 32 -0.42 -1.90 0.73
C GLY A 32 0.99 -2.51 0.73
N ASN A 33 1.34 -3.16 -0.37
CA ASN A 33 2.60 -3.89 -0.52
C ASN A 33 3.45 -3.22 -1.59
N ASP A 34 4.77 -3.21 -1.39
CA ASP A 34 5.66 -2.83 -2.47
C ASP A 34 5.60 -3.86 -3.59
N PHE A 35 5.77 -3.38 -4.81
CA PHE A 35 5.86 -4.22 -5.99
C PHE A 35 6.80 -3.58 -7.00
N ASP A 36 7.57 -4.40 -7.69
CA ASP A 36 8.41 -3.99 -8.80
C ASP A 36 7.56 -3.92 -10.08
N GLU A 37 7.13 -2.71 -10.42
CA GLU A 37 6.39 -2.41 -11.64
C GLU A 37 7.21 -2.69 -12.90
N THR A 38 8.54 -2.65 -12.83
CA THR A 38 9.39 -2.90 -14.01
C THR A 38 9.37 -4.37 -14.41
N ALA A 39 9.01 -5.28 -13.49
CA ALA A 39 8.92 -6.71 -13.76
C ALA A 39 7.84 -7.06 -14.81
N VAL A 40 6.87 -6.17 -15.06
CA VAL A 40 5.85 -6.37 -16.11
C VAL A 40 6.45 -6.36 -17.52
N THR A 41 7.66 -5.82 -17.70
CA THR A 41 8.38 -5.85 -18.98
C THR A 41 8.71 -7.28 -19.44
N GLY A 42 8.80 -8.22 -18.51
CA GLY A 42 8.99 -9.64 -18.79
C GLY A 42 7.70 -10.44 -18.98
N PHE A 43 6.52 -9.81 -18.91
CA PHE A 43 5.26 -10.50 -19.08
C PHE A 43 4.87 -10.62 -20.55
N GLU A 44 4.45 -11.81 -20.95
CA GLU A 44 4.08 -12.14 -22.31
C GLU A 44 2.57 -12.42 -22.40
N VAL A 45 1.90 -11.66 -23.26
CA VAL A 45 0.45 -11.78 -23.50
C VAL A 45 0.10 -13.20 -23.93
N GLY A 46 -0.93 -13.78 -23.29
CA GLY A 46 -1.40 -15.14 -23.52
C GLY A 46 -0.51 -16.25 -22.95
N LYS A 47 0.70 -15.93 -22.45
CA LYS A 47 1.65 -16.92 -21.91
C LYS A 47 1.79 -16.84 -20.41
N THR A 48 2.12 -15.66 -19.87
CA THR A 48 2.33 -15.47 -18.43
C THR A 48 1.04 -15.83 -17.68
N THR A 49 1.13 -16.74 -16.72
CA THR A 49 -0.01 -17.16 -15.91
C THR A 49 -0.25 -16.22 -14.74
N ARG A 50 -1.45 -16.26 -14.15
CA ARG A 50 -1.71 -15.64 -12.85
C ARG A 50 -0.71 -16.08 -11.77
N ALA A 51 -0.34 -17.36 -11.76
CA ALA A 51 0.63 -17.89 -10.83
C ALA A 51 2.02 -17.27 -11.04
N ASP A 52 2.43 -17.06 -12.29
CA ASP A 52 3.67 -16.34 -12.62
C ASP A 52 3.62 -14.89 -12.16
N VAL A 53 2.50 -14.21 -12.39
CA VAL A 53 2.28 -12.83 -11.92
C VAL A 53 2.45 -12.77 -10.39
N ILE A 54 1.81 -13.68 -9.65
CA ILE A 54 1.94 -13.73 -8.18
C ILE A 54 3.35 -14.07 -7.74
N ARG A 55 4.03 -14.97 -8.45
CA ARG A 55 5.42 -15.34 -8.15
C ARG A 55 6.38 -14.15 -8.32
N VAL A 56 6.12 -13.28 -9.28
CA VAL A 56 6.98 -12.14 -9.60
C VAL A 56 6.63 -10.90 -8.77
N LEU A 57 5.34 -10.55 -8.69
CA LEU A 57 4.87 -9.31 -8.04
C LEU A 57 4.39 -9.51 -6.59
N GLY A 58 4.30 -10.76 -6.13
CA GLY A 58 3.67 -11.09 -4.86
C GLY A 58 2.15 -11.15 -4.94
N MET A 59 1.51 -11.24 -3.78
CA MET A 59 0.06 -11.35 -3.68
C MET A 59 -0.59 -9.97 -3.91
N PRO A 60 -1.56 -9.82 -4.84
CA PRO A 60 -2.23 -8.55 -5.05
C PRO A 60 -3.08 -8.16 -3.84
N ARG A 61 -3.30 -6.87 -3.70
CA ARG A 61 -4.18 -6.28 -2.70
C ARG A 61 -5.65 -6.65 -2.96
N GLY A 62 -6.04 -6.69 -4.23
CA GLY A 62 -7.41 -6.95 -4.64
C GLY A 62 -7.49 -7.79 -5.91
N ARG A 63 -8.65 -8.40 -6.13
CA ARG A 63 -9.02 -9.07 -7.37
C ARG A 63 -10.45 -8.67 -7.73
N GLY A 64 -10.77 -8.65 -9.02
CA GLY A 64 -12.12 -8.37 -9.48
C GLY A 64 -12.24 -8.51 -10.99
N GLU A 65 -13.34 -8.00 -11.52
CA GLU A 65 -13.54 -7.87 -12.97
C GLU A 65 -13.57 -6.39 -13.34
N THR A 66 -13.04 -6.05 -14.51
CA THR A 66 -13.13 -4.70 -15.05
C THR A 66 -13.61 -4.71 -16.49
N TYR A 67 -14.24 -3.61 -16.89
CA TYR A 67 -14.57 -3.33 -18.28
C TYR A 67 -13.59 -2.30 -18.81
N VAL A 68 -12.77 -2.70 -19.78
CA VAL A 68 -11.93 -1.75 -20.54
C VAL A 68 -12.54 -1.67 -21.93
N PRO A 69 -12.89 -0.47 -22.45
CA PRO A 69 -13.57 -0.31 -23.74
C PRO A 69 -12.87 -0.97 -24.94
N ARG A 70 -11.58 -1.27 -24.82
CA ARG A 70 -10.78 -1.97 -25.85
C ARG A 70 -11.12 -3.46 -25.96
N TYR A 71 -11.64 -4.09 -24.91
CA TYR A 71 -11.97 -5.51 -24.90
C TYR A 71 -13.48 -5.71 -25.10
N ALA A 72 -13.85 -6.71 -25.92
CA ALA A 72 -15.24 -7.07 -26.16
C ALA A 72 -15.91 -7.71 -24.92
N ALA A 73 -15.11 -8.23 -23.98
CA ALA A 73 -15.57 -8.89 -22.75
C ALA A 73 -14.88 -8.29 -21.52
N ARG A 74 -15.48 -8.50 -20.34
CA ARG A 74 -14.85 -8.18 -19.07
C ARG A 74 -13.53 -8.94 -18.90
N ARG A 75 -12.58 -8.30 -18.24
CA ARG A 75 -11.29 -8.90 -17.88
C ARG A 75 -11.22 -9.12 -16.39
N ASP A 76 -10.67 -10.27 -16.02
CA ASP A 76 -10.19 -10.48 -14.66
C ASP A 76 -9.08 -9.46 -14.39
N MET A 77 -9.04 -8.92 -13.18
CA MET A 77 -8.01 -7.99 -12.76
C MET A 77 -7.39 -8.38 -11.43
N MET A 78 -6.09 -8.09 -11.31
CA MET A 78 -5.36 -8.08 -10.04
C MET A 78 -4.88 -6.66 -9.77
N PHE A 79 -5.20 -6.15 -8.58
CA PHE A 79 -4.89 -4.79 -8.17
C PHE A 79 -3.77 -4.79 -7.14
N TYR A 80 -2.67 -4.13 -7.48
CA TYR A 80 -1.55 -3.84 -6.61
C TYR A 80 -1.55 -2.35 -6.29
N GLU A 81 -1.33 -2.03 -5.03
CA GLU A 81 -1.38 -0.66 -4.54
C GLU A 81 -0.37 -0.52 -3.41
N LEU A 82 0.33 0.60 -3.45
CA LEU A 82 1.13 1.12 -2.37
C LEU A 82 0.78 2.60 -2.20
N VAL A 83 0.35 2.95 -1.00
CA VAL A 83 0.20 4.34 -0.55
C VAL A 83 1.24 4.56 0.55
N THR A 84 2.10 5.55 0.35
CA THR A 84 3.00 6.06 1.37
C THR A 84 2.67 7.53 1.59
N THR A 85 2.64 7.98 2.82
CA THR A 85 2.47 9.39 3.13
C THR A 85 3.37 9.75 4.28
N ASP A 86 3.95 10.93 4.19
CA ASP A 86 4.62 11.62 5.28
C ASP A 86 3.78 12.85 5.69
N THR A 87 4.35 13.73 6.52
CA THR A 87 3.64 14.95 6.96
C THR A 87 3.29 15.95 5.86
N GLN A 88 3.83 15.82 4.65
CA GLN A 88 3.77 16.81 3.58
C GLN A 88 3.19 16.28 2.28
N ALA A 89 3.32 14.98 1.99
CA ALA A 89 2.95 14.39 0.72
C ALA A 89 2.26 13.03 0.87
N VAL A 90 1.44 12.69 -0.14
CA VAL A 90 0.87 11.36 -0.34
C VAL A 90 1.39 10.84 -1.68
N ASP A 91 2.19 9.79 -1.60
CA ASP A 91 2.66 9.03 -2.75
C ASP A 91 1.76 7.82 -2.98
N LEU A 92 1.20 7.75 -4.18
CA LEU A 92 0.35 6.66 -4.63
C LEU A 92 1.04 5.95 -5.79
N LYS A 93 1.16 4.63 -5.68
CA LYS A 93 1.60 3.74 -6.74
C LYS A 93 0.57 2.63 -6.90
N PHE A 94 0.04 2.43 -8.09
CA PHE A 94 -0.84 1.29 -8.35
C PHE A 94 -0.60 0.65 -9.70
N LEU A 95 -0.87 -0.65 -9.77
CA LEU A 95 -0.70 -1.49 -10.95
C LEU A 95 -1.90 -2.42 -11.06
N LEU A 96 -2.57 -2.35 -12.21
CA LEU A 96 -3.63 -3.25 -12.63
C LEU A 96 -3.03 -4.25 -13.61
N ILE A 97 -3.10 -5.54 -13.28
CA ILE A 97 -2.83 -6.61 -14.22
C ILE A 97 -4.16 -7.12 -14.76
N LEU A 98 -4.31 -7.12 -16.08
CA LEU A 98 -5.48 -7.62 -16.78
C LEU A 98 -5.23 -9.06 -17.22
N LEU A 99 -6.24 -9.91 -17.03
CA LEU A 99 -6.19 -11.32 -17.34
C LEU A 99 -7.35 -11.70 -18.26
N ASP A 100 -7.05 -12.50 -19.28
CA ASP A 100 -8.02 -13.28 -20.03
C ASP A 100 -8.04 -14.71 -19.47
N GLY A 101 -9.02 -14.99 -18.61
CA GLY A 101 -9.03 -16.18 -17.77
C GLY A 101 -7.82 -16.22 -16.82
N ASP A 102 -6.88 -17.13 -17.06
CA ASP A 102 -5.67 -17.28 -16.23
C ASP A 102 -4.41 -16.67 -16.86
N ARG A 103 -4.53 -16.02 -18.02
CA ARG A 103 -3.39 -15.53 -18.79
C ARG A 103 -3.34 -14.01 -18.82
N TYR A 104 -2.13 -13.48 -18.73
CA TYR A 104 -1.82 -12.07 -18.89
C TYR A 104 -2.33 -11.53 -20.23
N ASP A 105 -3.11 -10.44 -20.19
CA ASP A 105 -3.68 -9.76 -21.36
C ASP A 105 -3.31 -8.26 -21.42
N GLY A 106 -2.51 -7.79 -20.47
CA GLY A 106 -2.03 -6.42 -20.41
C GLY A 106 -1.98 -5.87 -19.00
N HIS A 107 -1.58 -4.60 -18.88
CA HIS A 107 -1.51 -3.91 -17.61
C HIS A 107 -1.76 -2.41 -17.77
N PHE A 108 -2.08 -1.77 -16.65
CA PHE A 108 -2.07 -0.33 -16.49
C PHE A 108 -1.33 -0.02 -15.20
N TRP A 109 -0.34 0.87 -15.24
CA TRP A 109 0.42 1.27 -14.06
C TRP A 109 0.50 2.78 -13.97
N PHE A 110 0.59 3.28 -12.74
CA PHE A 110 0.66 4.71 -12.44
C PHE A 110 1.39 4.96 -11.12
N ALA A 111 2.17 6.04 -11.05
CA ALA A 111 2.71 6.58 -9.81
C ALA A 111 2.54 8.11 -9.75
N SER A 112 2.18 8.66 -8.58
CA SER A 112 1.96 10.10 -8.39
C SER A 112 3.22 10.94 -8.55
N SER A 113 4.39 10.40 -8.19
CA SER A 113 5.68 11.10 -8.33
C SER A 113 6.00 11.50 -9.77
N GLN A 114 5.50 10.75 -10.76
CA GLN A 114 5.68 11.07 -12.17
C GLN A 114 4.96 12.37 -12.60
N LEU A 115 3.96 12.83 -11.84
CA LEU A 115 3.21 14.05 -12.15
C LEU A 115 3.87 15.31 -11.58
N VAL A 116 4.70 15.18 -10.53
CA VAL A 116 5.35 16.33 -9.88
C VAL A 116 6.59 16.78 -10.65
N ASP A 117 7.27 15.86 -11.33
CA ASP A 117 8.48 16.17 -12.11
C ASP A 117 8.21 16.96 -13.41
N GLU A 118 6.97 16.97 -13.94
CA GLU A 118 6.60 17.73 -15.14
C GLU A 118 6.01 19.13 -14.87
N GLY A 119 5.94 19.55 -13.59
CA GLY A 119 5.17 20.72 -13.16
C GLY A 119 5.89 21.66 -12.20
N GLY A 120 7.23 21.78 -12.30
CA GLY A 120 7.98 22.77 -11.54
C GLY A 120 7.40 24.18 -11.70
N VAL A 121 6.81 24.71 -10.63
CA VAL A 121 6.55 26.14 -10.41
C VAL A 121 7.63 26.68 -9.48
#